data_AF-A0A959EDL4-F1
#
_entry.id   AF-A0A959EDL4-F1
#
_cell.length_a   1.000
_cell.length_b   1.000
_cell.length_c   1.000
_cell.angle_alpha   90.00
_cell.angle_beta   90.00
_cell.angle_gamma   90.00
#
_symmetry.space_group_name_H-M   'P 1'
#
loop_
_entity.id
_entity.type
_entity.pdbx_description
1 polymer ?
#
loop_
_entity_poly.entity_id
_entity_poly.type
_entity_poly.pdbx_seq_one_letter_code
_entity_poly.pdbx_strand_id
1 'polypeptide(L)'
;LLLKAFAERPHSYDIFVKHVQKTGRRLDALPYRNIDFYREKFWLSQLYFNHPGTDKFQLSKAEYDASMQQLDRWFLLEKLLLSCEMKAREKPLSEVYDIWLLSEIREAATRFPAERSIAGAYLEMLNLLEKGEATAYFQLKALLLEHRPQFTRRQQQHMLESLINYAIRQGNKGKEDFLRESLELYQFGLAGRLFLEYEILNDMVYINVVNIALRAGEATWCRQFIDQYAPFLEPRAQKDAQSLATALWLYAEQQPAATIGLLQKVEFLNVYYQIQARVLLLKVYFEAFREDDGYFELILSQAEAFERYLRRNQQVSEAQSEALLNFTLTVKRLAKLKQSNALHRQARAALKPELQALSPLYNRSWLLRQLE
;
A
#
# COMPACT_ATOMS: atom_id res chain seq x y z
N LEU A 1 11.85 20.49 23.62
CA LEU A 1 11.93 21.96 23.59
C LEU A 1 12.15 22.57 24.98
N LEU A 2 11.27 22.35 25.97
CA LEU A 2 11.43 22.91 27.32
C LEU A 2 12.72 22.48 28.05
N LEU A 3 13.07 21.19 28.03
CA LEU A 3 14.31 20.67 28.64
C LEU A 3 15.57 21.24 28.00
N LYS A 4 15.57 21.43 26.68
CA LYS A 4 16.66 22.05 25.93
C LYS A 4 16.83 23.52 26.34
N ALA A 5 15.72 24.25 26.49
CA ALA A 5 15.72 25.63 26.97
C ALA A 5 16.22 25.76 28.43
N PHE A 6 15.95 24.78 29.30
CA PHE A 6 16.53 24.75 30.65
C PHE A 6 18.02 24.40 30.66
N ALA A 7 18.46 23.51 29.76
CA ALA A 7 19.86 23.13 29.63
C ALA A 7 20.75 24.29 29.15
N GLU A 8 20.16 25.27 28.44
CA GLU A 8 20.85 26.45 27.95
C GLU A 8 20.93 27.59 29.00
N ARG A 9 20.34 27.41 30.20
CA ARG A 9 20.30 28.43 31.26
C ARG A 9 21.18 28.05 32.46
N PRO A 10 22.31 28.73 32.71
CA PRO A 10 23.27 28.38 33.76
C PRO A 10 22.67 28.31 35.17
N HIS A 11 21.72 29.20 35.51
CA HIS A 11 21.11 29.29 36.84
C HIS A 11 19.93 28.32 37.06
N SER A 12 19.67 27.40 36.13
CA SER A 12 18.53 26.47 36.19
C SER A 12 18.95 25.02 36.42
N TYR A 13 20.19 24.74 36.81
CA TYR A 13 20.73 23.37 36.87
C TYR A 13 19.89 22.42 37.74
N ASP A 14 19.54 22.82 38.96
CA ASP A 14 18.73 21.96 39.85
C ASP A 14 17.34 21.65 39.27
N ILE A 15 16.75 22.64 38.59
CA ILE A 15 15.45 22.50 37.92
C ILE A 15 15.59 21.58 36.70
N PHE A 16 16.69 21.73 35.95
CA PHE A 16 17.03 20.89 34.82
C PHE A 16 17.20 19.43 35.26
N VAL A 17 18.01 19.14 36.29
CA VAL A 17 18.21 17.77 36.82
C VAL A 17 16.89 17.15 37.26
N LYS A 18 16.05 17.90 37.99
CA LYS A 18 14.70 17.43 38.39
C LYS A 18 13.85 17.08 37.17
N HIS A 19 13.89 17.90 36.11
CA HIS A 19 13.15 17.63 34.88
C HIS A 19 13.71 16.42 34.11
N VAL A 20 15.03 16.24 34.08
CA VAL A 20 15.69 15.07 33.49
C VAL A 20 15.19 13.81 34.19
N GLN A 21 15.28 13.75 35.53
CA GLN A 21 14.83 12.61 36.32
C GLN A 21 13.33 12.35 36.18
N LYS A 22 12.50 13.40 36.15
CA LYS A 22 11.04 13.28 35.95
C LYS A 22 10.73 12.70 34.57
N THR A 23 11.43 13.17 33.54
CA THR A 23 11.25 12.70 32.16
C THR A 23 11.74 11.26 32.02
N GLY A 24 12.87 10.93 32.64
CA GLY A 24 13.40 9.57 32.72
C GLY A 24 12.37 8.59 33.28
N ARG A 25 11.79 8.91 34.44
CA ARG A 25 10.71 8.11 35.07
C ARG A 25 9.46 7.98 34.18
N ARG A 26 9.07 9.06 33.50
CA ARG A 26 7.95 9.02 32.55
C ARG A 26 8.22 8.07 31.38
N LEU A 27 9.44 8.10 30.83
CA LEU A 27 9.86 7.18 29.77
C LEU A 27 9.88 5.73 30.27
N ASP A 28 10.41 5.46 31.47
CA ASP A 28 10.45 4.11 32.05
C ASP A 28 9.06 3.51 32.27
N ALA A 29 8.09 4.37 32.61
CA ALA A 29 6.69 3.99 32.79
C ALA A 29 5.94 3.71 31.47
N LEU A 30 6.54 3.98 30.31
CA LEU A 30 5.91 3.62 29.03
C LEU A 30 5.78 2.09 28.92
N PRO A 31 4.67 1.58 28.38
CA PRO A 31 4.42 0.14 28.29
C PRO A 31 5.20 -0.54 27.15
N TYR A 32 5.97 0.22 26.38
CA TYR A 32 6.69 -0.27 25.20
C TYR A 32 8.16 0.17 25.23
N ARG A 33 8.98 -0.58 24.50
CA ARG A 33 10.41 -0.36 24.31
C ARG A 33 10.71 -0.31 22.81
N ASN A 34 10.23 0.76 22.19
CA ASN A 34 10.33 0.98 20.75
C ASN A 34 11.42 2.01 20.41
N ILE A 35 11.58 2.29 19.12
CA ILE A 35 12.52 3.28 18.58
C ILE A 35 12.47 4.61 19.34
N ASP A 36 11.27 5.17 19.55
CA ASP A 36 11.11 6.46 20.22
C ASP A 36 11.57 6.39 21.68
N PHE A 37 11.25 5.31 22.40
CA PHE A 37 11.74 5.11 23.77
C PHE A 37 13.27 5.16 23.84
N TYR A 38 13.95 4.38 22.98
CA TYR A 38 15.41 4.29 22.99
C TYR A 38 16.06 5.62 22.56
N ARG A 39 15.52 6.26 21.52
CA ARG A 39 15.96 7.58 21.06
C ARG A 39 15.83 8.63 22.15
N GLU A 40 14.67 8.75 22.78
CA GLU A 40 14.43 9.76 23.82
C GLU A 40 15.28 9.51 25.06
N LYS A 41 15.46 8.25 25.47
CA LYS A 41 16.36 7.90 26.58
C LYS A 41 17.81 8.25 26.28
N PHE A 42 18.29 7.95 25.07
CA PHE A 42 19.63 8.34 24.63
C PHE A 42 19.81 9.86 24.68
N TRP A 43 18.89 10.62 24.07
CA TRP A 43 18.95 12.08 24.06
C TRP A 43 18.87 12.69 25.46
N LEU A 44 18.07 12.10 26.35
CA LEU A 44 17.98 12.54 27.73
C LEU A 44 19.33 12.39 28.47
N SER A 45 20.01 11.26 28.28
CA SER A 45 21.37 11.05 28.79
C SER A 45 22.37 12.05 28.19
N GLN A 46 22.32 12.27 26.87
CA GLN A 46 23.20 13.24 26.21
C GLN A 46 22.98 14.67 26.71
N LEU A 47 21.73 15.07 26.96
CA LEU A 47 21.44 16.37 27.57
C LEU A 47 22.03 16.48 28.97
N TYR A 48 21.90 15.44 29.80
CA TYR A 48 22.43 15.44 31.15
C TYR A 48 23.97 15.47 31.19
N PHE A 49 24.64 14.60 30.43
CA PHE A 49 26.10 14.48 30.44
C PHE A 49 26.82 15.69 29.87
N ASN A 50 26.21 16.37 28.90
CA ASN A 50 26.81 17.52 28.22
C ASN A 50 26.39 18.86 28.83
N HIS A 51 25.54 18.87 29.87
CA HIS A 51 25.20 20.10 30.56
C HIS A 51 26.43 20.67 31.30
N PRO A 52 26.72 21.99 31.22
CA PRO A 52 27.91 22.58 31.86
C PRO A 52 27.98 22.40 33.38
N GLY A 53 26.81 22.35 34.04
CA GLY A 53 26.69 22.12 35.48
C GLY A 53 26.83 20.67 35.92
N THR A 54 26.90 19.69 35.00
CA THR A 54 27.08 18.28 35.36
C THR A 54 28.54 17.98 35.61
N ASP A 55 28.84 17.48 36.81
CA ASP A 55 30.18 17.01 37.16
C ASP A 55 30.46 15.67 36.44
N LYS A 56 31.26 15.75 35.38
CA LYS A 56 31.61 14.61 34.55
C LYS A 56 32.43 13.56 35.31
N PHE A 57 33.12 13.93 36.39
CA PHE A 57 33.88 12.99 37.21
C PHE A 57 33.00 12.16 38.15
N GLN A 58 31.75 12.60 38.40
CA GLN A 58 30.77 11.85 39.19
C GLN A 58 29.86 10.95 38.35
N LEU A 59 29.88 11.09 37.02
CA LEU A 59 29.15 10.19 36.13
C LEU A 59 29.73 8.77 36.23
N SER A 60 28.88 7.83 36.61
CA SER A 60 29.26 6.44 36.81
C SER A 60 29.44 5.72 35.47
N LYS A 61 30.26 4.65 35.47
CA LYS A 61 30.34 3.72 34.34
C LYS A 61 28.95 3.22 33.91
N ALA A 62 28.07 2.93 34.87
CA ALA A 62 26.72 2.42 34.60
C ALA A 62 25.86 3.42 33.80
N GLU A 63 26.00 4.72 34.03
CA GLU A 63 25.28 5.74 33.27
C GLU A 63 25.75 5.80 31.80
N TYR A 64 27.05 5.71 31.56
CA TYR A 64 27.60 5.65 30.20
C TYR A 64 27.24 4.34 29.49
N ASP A 65 27.36 3.20 30.17
CA ASP A 65 26.96 1.89 29.62
C ASP A 65 25.46 1.89 29.26
N ALA A 66 24.62 2.43 30.14
CA ALA A 66 23.19 2.57 29.88
C ALA A 66 22.93 3.44 28.65
N SER A 67 23.60 4.59 28.52
CA SER A 67 23.47 5.47 27.36
C SER A 67 23.92 4.78 26.06
N MET A 68 25.01 4.02 26.09
CA MET A 68 25.49 3.27 24.93
C MET A 68 24.45 2.22 24.50
N GLN A 69 23.91 1.46 25.44
CA GLN A 69 22.85 0.49 25.14
C GLN A 69 21.59 1.13 24.54
N GLN A 70 21.23 2.35 24.96
CA GLN A 70 20.10 3.06 24.31
C GLN A 70 20.43 3.42 22.86
N LEU A 71 21.66 3.88 22.60
CA LEU A 71 22.12 4.20 21.25
C LEU A 71 22.12 2.95 20.35
N ASP A 72 22.70 1.85 20.82
CA ASP A 72 22.80 0.61 20.06
C ASP A 72 21.41 0.07 19.67
N ARG A 73 20.47 0.05 20.63
CA ARG A 73 19.09 -0.42 20.39
C ARG A 73 18.34 0.52 19.45
N TRP A 74 18.48 1.83 19.63
CA TRP A 74 17.87 2.79 18.71
C TRP A 74 18.44 2.62 17.30
N PHE A 75 19.76 2.61 17.15
CA PHE A 75 20.45 2.44 15.87
C PHE A 75 20.01 1.15 15.17
N LEU A 76 19.98 0.03 15.90
CA LEU A 76 19.57 -1.26 15.37
C LEU A 76 18.14 -1.23 14.83
N LEU A 77 17.18 -0.79 15.64
CA LEU A 77 15.77 -0.79 15.25
C LEU A 77 15.52 0.17 14.09
N GLU A 78 16.14 1.35 14.13
CA GLU A 78 15.92 2.36 13.11
C GLU A 78 16.60 2.00 11.79
N LYS A 79 17.76 1.34 11.85
CA LYS A 79 18.38 0.78 10.65
C LYS A 79 17.51 -0.33 10.06
N LEU A 80 16.98 -1.25 10.87
CA LEU A 80 16.09 -2.30 10.39
C LEU A 80 14.84 -1.72 9.70
N LEU A 81 14.19 -0.73 10.32
CA LEU A 81 13.03 -0.06 9.74
C LEU A 81 13.38 0.62 8.40
N LEU A 82 14.44 1.43 8.36
CA LEU A 82 14.86 2.11 7.14
C LEU A 82 15.27 1.09 6.05
N SER A 83 15.86 -0.03 6.44
CA SER A 83 16.19 -1.11 5.52
C SER A 83 14.93 -1.73 4.90
N CYS A 84 13.86 -1.90 5.68
CA CYS A 84 12.57 -2.33 5.14
C CYS A 84 12.02 -1.32 4.12
N GLU A 85 12.05 -0.02 4.45
CA GLU A 85 11.60 1.05 3.54
C GLU A 85 12.41 1.06 2.23
N MET A 86 13.74 0.91 2.30
CA MET A 86 14.61 0.83 1.13
C MET A 86 14.30 -0.42 0.29
N LYS A 87 14.17 -1.60 0.91
CA LYS A 87 13.83 -2.86 0.21
C LYS A 87 12.43 -2.85 -0.40
N ALA A 88 11.47 -2.15 0.18
CA ALA A 88 10.14 -1.99 -0.39
C ALA A 88 10.13 -1.19 -1.71
N ARG A 89 11.14 -0.33 -1.91
CA ARG A 89 11.28 0.56 -3.08
C ARG A 89 12.03 -0.06 -4.26
N GLU A 90 12.90 -1.05 -4.01
CA GLU A 90 13.76 -1.64 -5.05
C GLU A 90 12.98 -2.12 -6.28
N LYS A 91 11.96 -2.96 -6.08
CA LYS A 91 11.17 -3.51 -7.19
C LYS A 91 10.32 -2.46 -7.91
N PRO A 92 9.53 -1.62 -7.21
CA PRO A 92 8.69 -0.63 -7.90
C PRO A 92 9.46 0.46 -8.64
N LEU A 93 10.64 0.86 -8.13
CA LEU A 93 11.43 1.96 -8.68
C LEU A 93 12.65 1.49 -9.49
N SER A 94 12.88 0.17 -9.59
CA SER A 94 14.08 -0.40 -10.23
C SER A 94 15.38 0.16 -9.63
N GLU A 95 15.36 0.36 -8.31
CA GLU A 95 16.50 0.83 -7.52
C GLU A 95 17.23 -0.38 -6.89
N VAL A 96 18.52 -0.23 -6.61
CA VAL A 96 19.32 -1.22 -5.87
C VAL A 96 20.03 -0.50 -4.74
N TYR A 97 19.86 -1.01 -3.52
CA TYR A 97 20.48 -0.42 -2.34
C TYR A 97 21.52 -1.36 -1.72
N ASP A 98 22.74 -0.85 -1.56
CA ASP A 98 23.74 -1.44 -0.69
C ASP A 98 23.58 -0.87 0.74
N ILE A 99 23.06 -1.69 1.64
CA ILE A 99 22.71 -1.26 3.00
C ILE A 99 23.85 -1.64 3.93
N TRP A 100 24.73 -0.67 4.19
CA TRP A 100 25.86 -0.82 5.12
C TRP A 100 25.43 -1.37 6.49
N LEU A 101 26.13 -2.40 6.98
CA LEU A 101 25.92 -3.14 8.24
C LEU A 101 24.63 -3.98 8.34
N LEU A 102 23.90 -4.21 7.24
CA LEU A 102 22.63 -4.96 7.34
C LEU A 102 22.82 -6.38 7.87
N SER A 103 23.88 -7.09 7.46
CA SER A 103 24.20 -8.45 7.93
C SER A 103 24.43 -8.51 9.44
N GLU A 104 25.25 -7.60 9.94
CA GLU A 104 25.66 -7.49 11.34
C GLU A 104 24.46 -7.11 12.20
N ILE A 105 23.60 -6.22 11.70
CA ILE A 105 22.39 -5.78 12.39
C ILE A 105 21.36 -6.90 12.47
N ARG A 106 21.22 -7.72 11.44
CA ARG A 106 20.37 -8.92 11.49
C ARG A 106 20.84 -9.92 12.54
N GLU A 107 22.14 -10.16 12.60
CA GLU A 107 22.71 -11.03 13.62
C GLU A 107 22.50 -10.45 15.02
N ALA A 108 22.82 -9.17 15.20
CA ALA A 108 22.69 -8.47 16.48
C ALA A 108 21.24 -8.46 16.99
N ALA A 109 20.24 -8.33 16.11
CA ALA A 109 18.82 -8.31 16.46
C ALA A 109 18.37 -9.57 17.22
N THR A 110 19.03 -10.71 17.00
CA THR A 110 18.74 -11.96 17.74
C THR A 110 19.14 -11.91 19.22
N ARG A 111 19.99 -10.95 19.61
CA ARG A 111 20.57 -10.83 20.96
C ARG A 111 19.73 -9.95 21.90
N PHE A 112 18.61 -9.38 21.43
CA PHE A 112 17.83 -8.36 22.13
C PHE A 112 16.41 -8.86 22.46
N PRO A 113 16.21 -9.52 23.63
CA PRO A 113 14.95 -10.19 23.95
C PRO A 113 13.79 -9.23 24.27
N ALA A 114 14.07 -8.02 24.78
CA ALA A 114 13.02 -7.04 25.10
C ALA A 114 12.38 -6.43 23.84
N GLU A 115 13.10 -6.49 22.73
CA GLU A 115 12.76 -5.93 21.42
C GLU A 115 12.35 -7.04 20.45
N ARG A 116 12.26 -8.29 20.92
CA ARG A 116 12.05 -9.47 20.06
C ARG A 116 10.83 -9.34 19.16
N SER A 117 9.76 -8.70 19.64
CA SER A 117 8.55 -8.43 18.86
C SER A 117 8.81 -7.46 17.71
N ILE A 118 9.44 -6.31 17.97
CA ILE A 118 9.63 -5.23 16.99
C ILE A 118 10.80 -5.50 16.05
N ALA A 119 11.92 -5.99 16.58
CA ALA A 119 13.06 -6.43 15.77
C ALA A 119 12.65 -7.66 14.95
N GLY A 120 11.95 -8.62 15.54
CA GLY A 120 11.40 -9.79 14.84
C GLY A 120 10.47 -9.38 13.70
N ALA A 121 9.58 -8.42 13.92
CA ALA A 121 8.68 -7.94 12.88
C ALA A 121 9.45 -7.30 11.70
N TYR A 122 10.49 -6.51 11.97
CA TYR A 122 11.32 -5.96 10.89
C TYR A 122 12.16 -7.00 10.17
N LEU A 123 12.67 -8.01 10.88
CA LEU A 123 13.37 -9.12 10.25
C LEU A 123 12.45 -9.92 9.32
N GLU A 124 11.22 -10.21 9.75
CA GLU A 124 10.25 -10.90 8.90
C GLU A 124 9.76 -10.05 7.74
N MET A 125 9.58 -8.74 7.96
CA MET A 125 9.30 -7.80 6.87
C MET A 125 10.43 -7.76 5.84
N LEU A 126 11.70 -7.71 6.28
CA LEU A 126 12.85 -7.79 5.39
C LEU A 126 12.89 -9.12 4.62
N ASN A 127 12.71 -10.26 5.30
CA ASN A 127 12.66 -11.57 4.67
C ASN A 127 11.56 -11.64 3.61
N LEU A 128 10.38 -11.08 3.92
CA LEU A 128 9.25 -11.00 3.01
C LEU A 128 9.57 -10.17 1.75
N LEU A 129 10.24 -9.03 1.92
CA LEU A 129 10.58 -8.12 0.82
C LEU A 129 11.66 -8.70 -0.10
N GLU A 130 12.70 -9.30 0.48
CA GLU A 130 13.84 -9.88 -0.23
C GLU A 130 13.47 -11.21 -0.89
N LYS A 131 12.95 -12.16 -0.10
CA LYS A 131 12.75 -13.55 -0.53
C LYS A 131 11.33 -13.84 -1.04
N GLY A 132 10.33 -13.07 -0.58
CA GLY A 132 8.94 -13.29 -0.99
C GLY A 132 8.36 -14.62 -0.50
N GLU A 133 8.79 -15.08 0.66
CA GLU A 133 8.35 -16.35 1.26
C GLU A 133 7.04 -16.20 2.04
N ALA A 134 6.18 -17.23 1.98
CA ALA A 134 4.90 -17.24 2.69
C ALA A 134 5.07 -17.37 4.21
N THR A 135 6.12 -18.05 4.66
CA THR A 135 6.47 -18.19 6.09
C THR A 135 6.68 -16.83 6.75
N ALA A 136 7.53 -15.98 6.14
CA ALA A 136 7.77 -14.62 6.59
C ALA A 136 6.48 -13.77 6.61
N TYR A 137 5.60 -13.95 5.61
CA TYR A 137 4.30 -13.29 5.57
C TYR A 137 3.44 -13.64 6.80
N PHE A 138 3.27 -14.93 7.09
CA PHE A 138 2.41 -15.36 8.22
C PHE A 138 3.01 -14.96 9.57
N GLN A 139 4.33 -15.03 9.72
CA GLN A 139 5.01 -14.60 10.94
C GLN A 139 4.89 -13.09 11.15
N LEU A 140 5.08 -12.28 10.11
CA LEU A 140 4.87 -10.83 10.17
C LEU A 140 3.41 -10.49 10.51
N LYS A 141 2.44 -11.17 9.89
CA LYS A 141 1.01 -10.99 10.18
C LYS A 141 0.72 -11.29 11.66
N ALA A 142 1.22 -12.41 12.18
CA ALA A 142 1.06 -12.78 13.58
C ALA A 142 1.64 -11.72 14.53
N LEU A 143 2.89 -11.29 14.28
CA LEU A 143 3.55 -10.26 15.09
C LEU A 143 2.79 -8.94 15.09
N LEU A 144 2.30 -8.48 13.92
CA LEU A 144 1.50 -7.28 13.79
C LEU A 144 0.22 -7.35 14.63
N LEU A 145 -0.49 -8.47 14.57
CA LEU A 145 -1.78 -8.65 15.25
C LEU A 145 -1.60 -8.82 16.78
N GLU A 146 -0.63 -9.63 17.21
CA GLU A 146 -0.39 -9.93 18.63
C GLU A 146 0.22 -8.75 19.39
N HIS A 147 1.17 -8.04 18.76
CA HIS A 147 1.95 -6.99 19.43
C HIS A 147 1.58 -5.59 18.97
N ARG A 148 0.41 -5.40 18.34
CA ARG A 148 -0.08 -4.11 17.83
C ARG A 148 0.16 -2.92 18.78
N PRO A 149 -0.13 -3.00 20.09
CA PRO A 149 0.04 -1.86 21.01
C PRO A 149 1.50 -1.43 21.22
N GLN A 150 2.47 -2.29 20.86
CA GLN A 150 3.90 -2.02 20.99
C GLN A 150 4.45 -1.24 19.79
N PHE A 151 3.69 -1.16 18.70
CA PHE A 151 4.08 -0.50 17.46
C PHE A 151 3.46 0.88 17.36
N THR A 152 4.25 1.86 16.94
CA THR A 152 3.72 3.16 16.54
C THR A 152 2.81 3.00 15.33
N ARG A 153 1.93 3.98 15.11
CA ARG A 153 1.02 3.98 13.97
C ARG A 153 1.75 3.80 12.62
N ARG A 154 2.86 4.51 12.42
CA ARG A 154 3.68 4.42 11.20
C ARG A 154 4.26 3.01 11.00
N GLN A 155 4.68 2.36 12.08
CA GLN A 155 5.20 0.99 12.00
C GLN A 155 4.10 0.00 11.62
N GLN A 156 2.90 0.14 12.19
CA GLN A 156 1.73 -0.67 11.82
C GLN A 156 1.38 -0.48 10.33
N GLN A 157 1.41 0.76 9.83
CA GLN A 157 1.16 1.07 8.42
C GLN A 157 2.16 0.36 7.50
N HIS A 158 3.47 0.48 7.76
CA HIS A 158 4.51 -0.16 6.95
C HIS A 158 4.40 -1.68 6.89
N MET A 159 4.15 -2.32 8.04
CA MET A 159 3.93 -3.77 8.10
C MET A 159 2.67 -4.15 7.32
N LEU A 160 1.59 -3.42 7.51
CA LEU A 160 0.32 -3.66 6.85
C LEU A 160 0.43 -3.54 5.32
N GLU A 161 1.08 -2.48 4.83
CA GLU A 161 1.35 -2.27 3.41
C GLU A 161 2.18 -3.41 2.81
N SER A 162 3.21 -3.87 3.53
CA SER A 162 4.03 -4.99 3.08
C SER A 162 3.25 -6.30 2.96
N LEU A 163 2.39 -6.57 3.95
CA LEU A 163 1.47 -7.72 3.95
C LEU A 163 0.45 -7.63 2.80
N ILE A 164 -0.20 -6.47 2.62
CA ILE A 164 -1.18 -6.25 1.56
C ILE A 164 -0.53 -6.41 0.19
N ASN A 165 0.63 -5.78 -0.02
CA ASN A 165 1.35 -5.87 -1.28
C ASN A 165 1.77 -7.31 -1.59
N TYR A 166 2.18 -8.08 -0.58
CA TYR A 166 2.45 -9.50 -0.75
C TYR A 166 1.19 -10.28 -1.14
N ALA A 167 0.10 -10.14 -0.38
CA ALA A 167 -1.15 -10.85 -0.59
C ALA A 167 -1.74 -10.57 -1.99
N ILE A 168 -1.78 -9.30 -2.42
CA ILE A 168 -2.21 -8.92 -3.76
C ILE A 168 -1.36 -9.59 -4.84
N ARG A 169 -0.03 -9.62 -4.68
CA ARG A 169 0.86 -10.30 -5.65
C ARG A 169 0.59 -11.80 -5.72
N GLN A 170 0.31 -12.46 -4.59
CA GLN A 170 -0.03 -13.88 -4.58
C GLN A 170 -1.41 -14.14 -5.19
N GLY A 171 -2.42 -13.32 -4.88
CA GLY A 171 -3.74 -13.40 -5.48
C GLY A 171 -3.72 -13.20 -7.00
N ASN A 172 -2.89 -12.27 -7.50
CA ASN A 172 -2.69 -12.07 -8.93
C ASN A 172 -1.97 -13.24 -9.63
N LYS A 173 -1.27 -14.11 -8.89
CA LYS A 173 -0.70 -15.37 -9.38
C LYS A 173 -1.72 -16.53 -9.37
N GLY A 174 -2.98 -16.26 -9.04
CA GLY A 174 -4.06 -17.26 -8.99
C GLY A 174 -4.18 -17.98 -7.65
N LYS A 175 -3.49 -17.54 -6.60
CA LYS A 175 -3.69 -18.07 -5.24
C LYS A 175 -4.88 -17.36 -4.59
N GLU A 176 -6.09 -17.87 -4.82
CA GLU A 176 -7.34 -17.22 -4.46
C GLU A 176 -7.47 -16.91 -2.96
N ASP A 177 -6.95 -17.76 -2.09
CA ASP A 177 -6.93 -17.52 -0.63
C ASP A 177 -6.30 -16.17 -0.27
N PHE A 178 -5.29 -15.73 -1.04
CA PHE A 178 -4.64 -14.44 -0.79
C PHE A 178 -5.48 -13.23 -1.18
N LEU A 179 -6.54 -13.40 -1.99
CA LEU A 179 -7.52 -12.33 -2.22
C LEU A 179 -8.28 -12.03 -0.93
N ARG A 180 -8.74 -13.08 -0.26
CA ARG A 180 -9.44 -12.96 1.03
C ARG A 180 -8.52 -12.35 2.08
N GLU A 181 -7.30 -12.86 2.20
CA GLU A 181 -6.26 -12.31 3.09
C GLU A 181 -6.04 -10.81 2.85
N SER A 182 -5.96 -10.37 1.58
CA SER A 182 -5.76 -8.95 1.27
C SER A 182 -6.94 -8.09 1.71
N LEU A 183 -8.18 -8.58 1.57
CA LEU A 183 -9.36 -7.86 2.04
C LEU A 183 -9.40 -7.75 3.56
N GLU A 184 -9.08 -8.83 4.27
CA GLU A 184 -9.04 -8.85 5.75
C GLU A 184 -7.99 -7.87 6.29
N LEU A 185 -6.84 -7.75 5.62
CA LEU A 185 -5.82 -6.76 5.96
C LEU A 185 -6.32 -5.32 5.73
N TYR A 186 -7.03 -5.06 4.62
CA TYR A 186 -7.66 -3.75 4.41
C TYR A 186 -8.70 -3.45 5.49
N GLN A 187 -9.58 -4.40 5.83
CA GLN A 187 -10.58 -4.25 6.88
C GLN A 187 -9.92 -3.95 8.23
N PHE A 188 -8.85 -4.67 8.58
CA PHE A 188 -8.06 -4.44 9.78
C PHE A 188 -7.48 -3.01 9.81
N GLY A 189 -6.87 -2.56 8.72
CA GLY A 189 -6.31 -1.21 8.64
C GLY A 189 -7.36 -0.11 8.70
N LEU A 190 -8.50 -0.31 8.06
CA LEU A 190 -9.63 0.62 8.06
C LEU A 190 -10.25 0.76 9.45
N ALA A 191 -10.50 -0.35 10.15
CA ALA A 191 -10.98 -0.36 11.52
C ALA A 191 -9.98 0.31 12.48
N GLY A 192 -8.68 0.15 12.20
CA GLY A 192 -7.59 0.80 12.92
C GLY A 192 -7.29 2.24 12.54
N ARG A 193 -8.03 2.83 11.59
CA ARG A 193 -7.72 4.14 10.96
C ARG A 193 -6.27 4.25 10.47
N LEU A 194 -5.66 3.14 10.05
CA LEU A 194 -4.27 3.10 9.57
C LEU A 194 -4.13 3.70 8.16
N PHE A 195 -5.20 3.78 7.37
CA PHE A 195 -5.16 4.41 6.04
C PHE A 195 -5.54 5.91 6.02
N LEU A 196 -5.86 6.50 7.18
CA LEU A 196 -6.34 7.88 7.29
C LEU A 196 -5.24 8.85 7.71
N GLU A 197 -4.55 9.51 6.80
CA GLU A 197 -3.57 10.53 7.15
C GLU A 197 -4.27 11.86 7.40
N TYR A 198 -4.22 12.37 8.64
CA TYR A 198 -4.95 13.58 9.03
C TYR A 198 -6.47 13.51 8.72
N GLU A 199 -7.07 12.34 8.96
CA GLU A 199 -8.47 12.04 8.60
C GLU A 199 -8.75 12.05 7.08
N ILE A 200 -7.71 11.92 6.25
CA ILE A 200 -7.83 11.86 4.80
C ILE A 200 -7.44 10.47 4.30
N LEU A 201 -8.31 9.85 3.52
CA LEU A 201 -8.08 8.60 2.82
C LEU A 201 -7.53 8.88 1.42
N ASN A 202 -6.40 8.25 1.10
CA ASN A 202 -5.88 8.28 -0.26
C ASN A 202 -6.87 7.60 -1.23
N ASP A 203 -7.15 8.27 -2.35
CA ASP A 203 -8.13 7.86 -3.33
C ASP A 203 -7.74 6.59 -4.10
N MET A 204 -6.44 6.34 -4.32
CA MET A 204 -5.95 5.08 -4.87
C MET A 204 -6.15 3.91 -3.90
N VAL A 205 -5.92 4.13 -2.59
CA VAL A 205 -6.23 3.12 -1.57
C VAL A 205 -7.72 2.79 -1.59
N TYR A 206 -8.57 3.81 -1.63
CA TYR A 206 -10.02 3.64 -1.70
C TYR A 206 -10.47 2.80 -2.91
N ILE A 207 -9.97 3.09 -4.12
CA ILE A 207 -10.26 2.30 -5.32
C ILE A 207 -9.68 0.88 -5.24
N ASN A 208 -8.51 0.70 -4.63
CA ASN A 208 -7.91 -0.62 -4.43
C ASN A 208 -8.76 -1.51 -3.50
N VAL A 209 -9.29 -0.95 -2.40
CA VAL A 209 -10.20 -1.67 -1.50
C VAL A 209 -11.44 -2.13 -2.25
N VAL A 210 -12.05 -1.26 -3.07
CA VAL A 210 -13.22 -1.61 -3.91
C VAL A 210 -12.88 -2.79 -4.82
N ASN A 211 -11.79 -2.69 -5.60
CA ASN A 211 -11.40 -3.75 -6.52
C ASN A 211 -11.14 -5.09 -5.80
N ILE A 212 -10.48 -5.06 -4.65
CA ILE A 212 -10.19 -6.28 -3.87
C ILE A 212 -11.45 -6.88 -3.27
N ALA A 213 -12.34 -6.07 -2.71
CA ALA A 213 -13.60 -6.54 -2.15
C ALA A 213 -14.48 -7.21 -3.22
N LEU A 214 -14.62 -6.58 -4.39
CA LEU A 214 -15.39 -7.15 -5.50
C LEU A 214 -14.77 -8.46 -6.02
N ARG A 215 -13.44 -8.53 -6.12
CA ARG A 215 -12.74 -9.78 -6.50
C ARG A 215 -12.86 -10.89 -5.45
N ALA A 216 -13.01 -10.53 -4.18
CA ALA A 216 -13.25 -11.46 -3.09
C ALA A 216 -14.73 -11.86 -2.95
N GLY A 217 -15.62 -11.37 -3.83
CA GLY A 217 -17.06 -11.67 -3.80
C GLY A 217 -17.85 -10.90 -2.74
N GLU A 218 -17.25 -9.87 -2.13
CA GLU A 218 -17.82 -9.13 -0.99
C GLU A 218 -18.53 -7.84 -1.44
N ALA A 219 -19.50 -7.97 -2.35
CA ALA A 219 -20.18 -6.84 -2.97
C ALA A 219 -21.01 -6.01 -1.98
N THR A 220 -21.69 -6.66 -1.04
CA THR A 220 -22.48 -5.97 0.02
C THR A 220 -21.57 -5.13 0.91
N TRP A 221 -20.46 -5.71 1.37
CA TRP A 221 -19.47 -4.97 2.17
C TRP A 221 -18.84 -3.83 1.36
N CYS A 222 -18.52 -4.07 0.09
CA CYS A 222 -17.97 -3.05 -0.81
C CYS A 222 -18.90 -1.84 -0.91
N ARG A 223 -20.22 -2.06 -1.03
CA ARG A 223 -21.19 -0.96 -1.06
C ARG A 223 -21.16 -0.12 0.21
N GLN A 224 -21.16 -0.77 1.37
CA GLN A 224 -21.07 -0.08 2.66
C GLN A 224 -19.76 0.71 2.79
N PHE A 225 -18.64 0.12 2.37
CA PHE A 225 -17.34 0.77 2.35
C PHE A 225 -17.36 2.05 1.50
N ILE A 226 -17.95 2.00 0.30
CA ILE A 226 -18.04 3.15 -0.61
C ILE A 226 -18.74 4.32 0.09
N ASP A 227 -19.92 4.05 0.65
CA ASP A 227 -20.74 5.10 1.27
C ASP A 227 -20.10 5.62 2.58
N GLN A 228 -19.48 4.75 3.37
CA GLN A 228 -18.86 5.09 4.65
C GLN A 228 -17.54 5.87 4.51
N TYR A 229 -16.70 5.53 3.51
CA TYR A 229 -15.35 6.07 3.40
C TYR A 229 -15.21 7.22 2.39
N ALA A 230 -16.19 7.44 1.51
CA ALA A 230 -16.20 8.59 0.62
C ALA A 230 -16.03 9.96 1.33
N PRO A 231 -16.61 10.21 2.53
CA PRO A 231 -16.41 11.47 3.27
C PRO A 231 -14.96 11.77 3.68
N PHE A 232 -14.10 10.74 3.77
CA PHE A 232 -12.70 10.91 4.12
C PHE A 232 -11.80 11.19 2.91
N LEU A 233 -12.33 11.17 1.69
CA LEU A 233 -11.56 11.50 0.50
C LEU A 233 -11.28 13.01 0.42
N GLU A 234 -10.16 13.36 -0.21
CA GLU A 234 -9.87 14.74 -0.58
C GLU A 234 -11.03 15.36 -1.36
N PRO A 235 -11.52 16.57 -1.01
CA PRO A 235 -12.70 17.18 -1.66
C PRO A 235 -12.60 17.25 -3.19
N ARG A 236 -11.38 17.48 -3.71
CA ARG A 236 -11.11 17.55 -5.15
C ARG A 236 -11.25 16.21 -5.89
N ALA A 237 -11.06 15.09 -5.19
CA ALA A 237 -11.09 13.74 -5.76
C ALA A 237 -12.35 12.96 -5.39
N GLN A 238 -13.07 13.39 -4.35
CA GLN A 238 -14.21 12.68 -3.77
C GLN A 238 -15.27 12.30 -4.82
N LYS A 239 -15.71 13.24 -5.66
CA LYS A 239 -16.73 12.99 -6.69
C LYS A 239 -16.27 11.94 -7.71
N ASP A 240 -15.05 12.09 -8.23
CA ASP A 240 -14.48 11.18 -9.23
C ASP A 240 -14.29 9.77 -8.65
N ALA A 241 -13.67 9.68 -7.47
CA ALA A 241 -13.41 8.43 -6.79
C ALA A 241 -14.70 7.69 -6.39
N GLN A 242 -15.67 8.38 -5.81
CA GLN A 242 -16.96 7.78 -5.44
C GLN A 242 -17.73 7.31 -6.67
N SER A 243 -17.73 8.10 -7.75
CA SER A 243 -18.41 7.74 -9.00
C SER A 243 -17.76 6.51 -9.66
N LEU A 244 -16.44 6.46 -9.73
CA LEU A 244 -15.73 5.31 -10.28
C LEU A 244 -15.95 4.06 -9.41
N ALA A 245 -15.86 4.19 -8.08
CA ALA A 245 -16.10 3.09 -7.16
C ALA A 245 -17.53 2.53 -7.29
N THR A 246 -18.52 3.41 -7.41
CA THR A 246 -19.91 3.03 -7.62
C THR A 246 -20.10 2.33 -8.97
N ALA A 247 -19.45 2.82 -10.05
CA ALA A 247 -19.49 2.17 -11.35
C ALA A 247 -18.86 0.76 -11.32
N LEU A 248 -17.74 0.59 -10.60
CA LEU A 248 -17.11 -0.72 -10.40
C LEU A 248 -18.04 -1.68 -9.66
N TRP A 249 -18.73 -1.21 -8.63
CA TRP A 249 -19.71 -2.01 -7.89
C TRP A 249 -20.91 -2.40 -8.77
N LEU A 250 -21.51 -1.45 -9.50
CA LEU A 250 -22.61 -1.72 -10.44
C LEU A 250 -22.22 -2.74 -11.53
N TYR A 251 -20.98 -2.64 -12.03
CA TYR A 251 -20.44 -3.58 -13.00
C TYR A 251 -20.31 -4.99 -12.41
N ALA A 252 -19.80 -5.12 -11.18
CA ALA A 252 -19.68 -6.41 -10.51
C ALA A 252 -21.04 -7.06 -10.22
N GLU A 253 -22.05 -6.24 -9.91
CA GLU A 253 -23.45 -6.67 -9.71
C GLU A 253 -24.21 -6.93 -11.02
N GLN A 254 -23.51 -6.95 -12.16
CA GLN A 254 -24.09 -7.21 -13.49
C GLN A 254 -25.22 -6.24 -13.87
N GLN A 255 -25.05 -4.96 -13.55
CA GLN A 255 -25.99 -3.88 -13.92
C GLN A 255 -25.42 -2.99 -15.05
N PRO A 256 -25.42 -3.45 -16.31
CA PRO A 256 -24.73 -2.77 -17.41
C PRO A 256 -25.33 -1.39 -17.72
N ALA A 257 -26.65 -1.28 -17.80
CA ALA A 257 -27.33 -0.02 -18.10
C ALA A 257 -27.05 1.08 -17.05
N ALA A 258 -27.09 0.71 -15.77
CA ALA A 258 -26.78 1.62 -14.67
C ALA A 258 -25.29 2.04 -14.70
N THR A 259 -24.40 1.09 -14.97
CA THR A 259 -22.96 1.36 -15.11
C THR A 259 -22.68 2.34 -16.25
N ILE A 260 -23.21 2.07 -17.45
CA ILE A 260 -23.06 2.94 -18.63
C ILE A 260 -23.62 4.33 -18.33
N GLY A 261 -24.83 4.40 -17.79
CA GLY A 261 -25.51 5.66 -17.48
C GLY A 261 -24.71 6.51 -16.48
N LEU A 262 -24.07 5.90 -15.49
CA LEU A 262 -23.20 6.61 -14.54
C LEU A 262 -21.92 7.12 -15.23
N LEU A 263 -21.22 6.24 -15.97
CA LEU A 263 -19.95 6.59 -16.63
C LEU A 263 -20.10 7.67 -17.70
N GLN A 264 -21.27 7.79 -18.35
CA GLN A 264 -21.54 8.84 -19.34
C GLN A 264 -21.92 10.19 -18.70
N LYS A 265 -22.51 10.19 -17.50
CA LYS A 265 -22.96 11.41 -16.81
C LYS A 265 -21.86 12.11 -16.02
N VAL A 266 -20.83 11.37 -15.62
CA VAL A 266 -19.75 11.90 -14.78
C VAL A 266 -18.59 12.38 -15.64
N GLU A 267 -18.30 13.66 -15.55
CA GLU A 267 -17.07 14.24 -16.09
C GLU A 267 -15.93 14.03 -15.09
N PHE A 268 -15.10 13.03 -15.35
CA PHE A 268 -13.91 12.75 -14.55
C PHE A 268 -12.80 13.75 -14.89
N LEU A 269 -12.28 14.46 -13.89
CA LEU A 269 -11.27 15.51 -14.10
C LEU A 269 -9.85 14.95 -14.12
N ASN A 270 -9.57 13.94 -13.29
CA ASN A 270 -8.24 13.36 -13.22
C ASN A 270 -8.06 12.22 -14.24
N VAL A 271 -6.90 12.22 -14.91
CA VAL A 271 -6.53 11.29 -16.00
C VAL A 271 -6.65 9.82 -15.61
N TYR A 272 -6.30 9.47 -14.36
CA TYR A 272 -6.45 8.11 -13.85
C TYR A 272 -7.91 7.66 -13.92
N TYR A 273 -8.85 8.47 -13.40
CA TYR A 273 -10.27 8.13 -13.42
C TYR A 273 -10.83 8.07 -14.83
N GLN A 274 -10.43 8.99 -15.71
CA GLN A 274 -10.82 8.96 -17.12
C GLN A 274 -10.40 7.66 -17.80
N ILE A 275 -9.18 7.17 -17.53
CA ILE A 275 -8.69 5.90 -18.06
C ILE A 275 -9.52 4.73 -17.52
N GLN A 276 -9.70 4.65 -16.20
CA GLN A 276 -10.45 3.54 -15.59
C GLN A 276 -11.90 3.52 -16.05
N ALA A 277 -12.55 4.69 -16.16
CA ALA A 277 -13.90 4.82 -16.69
C ALA A 277 -14.02 4.33 -18.13
N ARG A 278 -13.09 4.73 -19.02
CA ARG A 278 -13.08 4.28 -20.43
C ARG A 278 -12.83 2.78 -20.56
N VAL A 279 -11.91 2.23 -19.76
CA VAL A 279 -11.68 0.79 -19.72
C VAL A 279 -12.94 0.05 -19.25
N LEU A 280 -13.55 0.50 -18.15
CA LEU A 280 -14.77 -0.10 -17.62
C LEU A 280 -15.92 -0.05 -18.62
N LEU A 281 -16.07 1.08 -19.30
CA LEU A 281 -17.10 1.28 -20.32
C LEU A 281 -16.93 0.31 -21.51
N LEU A 282 -15.70 0.13 -22.00
CA LEU A 282 -15.40 -0.86 -23.04
C LEU A 282 -15.72 -2.29 -22.60
N LYS A 283 -15.41 -2.63 -21.34
CA LYS A 283 -15.72 -3.96 -20.79
C LYS A 283 -17.22 -4.20 -20.74
N VAL A 284 -17.98 -3.23 -20.22
CA VAL A 284 -19.44 -3.32 -20.10
C VAL A 284 -20.09 -3.43 -21.47
N TYR A 285 -19.67 -2.62 -22.45
CA TYR A 285 -20.20 -2.71 -23.82
C TYR A 285 -19.87 -4.05 -24.48
N PHE A 286 -18.65 -4.56 -24.30
CA PHE A 286 -18.28 -5.86 -24.86
C PHE A 286 -19.08 -7.01 -24.26
N GLU A 287 -19.34 -6.98 -22.95
CA GLU A 287 -20.17 -8.00 -22.29
C GLU A 287 -21.63 -7.89 -22.72
N ALA A 288 -22.20 -6.68 -22.78
CA ALA A 288 -23.55 -6.45 -23.30
C ALA A 288 -23.70 -6.88 -24.78
N PHE A 289 -22.65 -6.70 -25.59
CA PHE A 289 -22.61 -7.17 -26.97
C PHE A 289 -22.77 -8.69 -27.11
N ARG A 290 -22.56 -9.47 -26.04
CA ARG A 290 -22.84 -10.92 -26.06
C ARG A 290 -24.33 -11.21 -26.23
N GLU A 291 -25.19 -10.32 -25.77
CA GLU A 291 -26.64 -10.47 -25.75
C GLU A 291 -27.33 -9.60 -26.82
N ASP A 292 -26.76 -8.43 -27.12
CA ASP A 292 -27.32 -7.47 -28.08
C ASP A 292 -26.25 -6.95 -29.05
N ASP A 293 -26.38 -7.30 -30.33
CA ASP A 293 -25.44 -6.88 -31.37
C ASP A 293 -25.41 -5.35 -31.59
N GLY A 294 -26.42 -4.61 -31.09
CA GLY A 294 -26.49 -3.14 -31.14
C GLY A 294 -25.32 -2.43 -30.42
N TYR A 295 -24.61 -3.12 -29.54
CA TYR A 295 -23.43 -2.58 -28.85
C TYR A 295 -22.16 -2.57 -29.71
N PHE A 296 -22.14 -3.21 -30.89
CA PHE A 296 -20.95 -3.31 -31.73
C PHE A 296 -20.37 -1.93 -32.12
N GLU A 297 -21.22 -1.03 -32.64
CA GLU A 297 -20.80 0.31 -33.05
C GLU A 297 -20.37 1.18 -31.86
N LEU A 298 -20.97 0.96 -30.68
CA LEU A 298 -20.57 1.63 -29.44
C LEU A 298 -19.16 1.20 -29.02
N ILE A 299 -18.81 -0.08 -29.14
CA ILE A 299 -17.45 -0.56 -28.85
C ILE A 299 -16.45 0.08 -29.79
N LEU A 300 -16.71 0.08 -31.10
CA LEU A 300 -15.78 0.63 -32.09
C LEU A 300 -15.55 2.13 -31.88
N SER A 301 -16.61 2.91 -31.77
CA SER A 301 -16.53 4.37 -31.58
C SER A 301 -15.80 4.74 -30.28
N GLN A 302 -16.06 4.03 -29.19
CA GLN A 302 -15.43 4.27 -27.89
C GLN A 302 -13.98 3.85 -27.86
N ALA A 303 -13.64 2.73 -28.50
CA ALA A 303 -12.28 2.28 -28.62
C ALA A 303 -11.45 3.27 -29.45
N GLU A 304 -11.98 3.78 -30.56
CA GLU A 304 -11.30 4.81 -31.36
C GLU A 304 -11.13 6.14 -30.61
N ALA A 305 -12.15 6.56 -29.86
CA ALA A 305 -12.04 7.74 -29.01
C ALA A 305 -10.97 7.55 -27.93
N PHE A 306 -10.88 6.35 -27.34
CA PHE A 306 -9.89 6.04 -26.32
C PHE A 306 -8.47 5.96 -26.91
N GLU A 307 -8.29 5.37 -28.09
CA GLU A 307 -7.01 5.37 -28.81
C GLU A 307 -6.51 6.80 -29.08
N ARG A 308 -7.39 7.68 -29.58
CA ARG A 308 -7.05 9.10 -29.81
C ARG A 308 -6.68 9.82 -28.52
N TYR A 309 -7.40 9.53 -27.44
CA TYR A 309 -7.11 10.10 -26.12
C TYR A 309 -5.73 9.66 -25.61
N LEU A 310 -5.41 8.35 -25.65
CA LEU A 310 -4.14 7.80 -25.18
C LEU A 310 -2.94 8.33 -25.96
N ARG A 311 -3.08 8.53 -27.27
CA ARG A 311 -2.01 9.08 -28.13
C ARG A 311 -1.77 10.57 -27.90
N ARG A 312 -2.78 11.33 -27.44
CA ARG A 312 -2.69 12.78 -27.23
C ARG A 312 -2.33 13.16 -25.80
N ASN A 313 -2.66 12.31 -24.83
CA ASN A 313 -2.48 12.65 -23.43
C ASN A 313 -1.05 12.39 -22.96
N GLN A 314 -0.28 13.47 -22.77
CA GLN A 314 1.11 13.43 -22.32
C GLN A 314 1.28 13.12 -20.82
N GLN A 315 0.20 13.07 -20.04
CA GLN A 315 0.25 12.71 -18.61
C GLN A 315 0.32 11.19 -18.38
N VAL A 316 0.10 10.38 -19.43
CA VAL A 316 0.19 8.92 -19.38
C VAL A 316 1.60 8.51 -19.82
N SER A 317 2.27 7.66 -19.04
CA SER A 317 3.59 7.16 -19.43
C SER A 317 3.52 6.33 -20.72
N GLU A 318 4.60 6.30 -21.49
CA GLU A 318 4.65 5.56 -22.76
C GLU A 318 4.29 4.08 -22.56
N ALA A 319 4.90 3.42 -21.57
CA ALA A 319 4.63 2.02 -21.24
C ALA A 319 3.15 1.77 -20.84
N GLN A 320 2.54 2.70 -20.09
CA GLN A 320 1.13 2.57 -19.72
C GLN A 320 0.21 2.81 -20.93
N SER A 321 0.53 3.79 -21.76
CA SER A 321 -0.20 4.10 -23.00
C SER A 321 -0.18 2.91 -23.95
N GLU A 322 0.98 2.28 -24.14
CA GLU A 322 1.14 1.06 -24.94
C GLU A 322 0.28 -0.10 -24.39
N ALA A 323 0.32 -0.34 -23.08
CA ALA A 323 -0.49 -1.40 -22.44
C ALA A 323 -2.00 -1.21 -22.66
N LEU A 324 -2.48 0.04 -22.58
CA LEU A 324 -3.88 0.43 -22.76
C LEU A 324 -4.29 0.41 -24.23
N LEU A 325 -3.39 0.78 -25.15
CA LEU A 325 -3.61 0.64 -26.59
C LEU A 325 -3.73 -0.84 -26.98
N ASN A 326 -2.84 -1.69 -26.49
CA ASN A 326 -2.91 -3.13 -26.72
C ASN A 326 -4.22 -3.74 -26.21
N PHE A 327 -4.70 -3.30 -25.04
CA PHE A 327 -6.02 -3.68 -24.54
C PHE A 327 -7.14 -3.23 -25.49
N THR A 328 -7.14 -1.96 -25.87
CA THR A 328 -8.19 -1.34 -26.69
C THR A 328 -8.27 -1.97 -28.08
N LEU A 329 -7.13 -2.19 -28.74
CA LEU A 329 -7.03 -2.86 -30.03
C LEU A 329 -7.48 -4.32 -29.95
N THR A 330 -7.15 -5.00 -28.84
CA THR A 330 -7.61 -6.38 -28.60
C THR A 330 -9.15 -6.42 -28.48
N VAL A 331 -9.76 -5.53 -27.70
CA VAL A 331 -11.22 -5.44 -27.59
C VAL A 331 -11.88 -5.23 -28.96
N LYS A 332 -11.35 -4.33 -29.79
CA LYS A 332 -11.84 -4.12 -31.16
C LYS A 332 -11.72 -5.38 -32.02
N ARG A 333 -10.58 -6.09 -31.95
CA ARG A 333 -10.36 -7.34 -32.70
C ARG A 333 -11.37 -8.41 -32.28
N LEU A 334 -11.57 -8.60 -30.98
CA LEU A 334 -12.54 -9.57 -30.46
C LEU A 334 -13.97 -9.22 -30.88
N ALA A 335 -14.35 -7.93 -30.82
CA ALA A 335 -15.68 -7.48 -31.21
C ALA A 335 -15.94 -7.75 -32.71
N LYS A 336 -14.97 -7.41 -33.58
CA LYS A 336 -15.05 -7.67 -35.02
C LYS A 336 -15.17 -9.16 -35.35
N LEU A 337 -14.39 -10.01 -34.68
CA LEU A 337 -14.45 -11.45 -34.87
C LEU A 337 -15.78 -12.05 -34.39
N LYS A 338 -16.35 -11.54 -33.29
CA LYS A 338 -17.67 -11.96 -32.84
C LYS A 338 -18.76 -11.51 -33.83
N GLN A 339 -18.75 -10.25 -34.27
CA GLN A 339 -19.73 -9.71 -35.21
C GLN A 339 -19.79 -10.50 -36.53
N SER A 340 -18.64 -10.97 -37.01
CA SER A 340 -18.54 -11.78 -38.24
C SER A 340 -18.73 -13.28 -38.02
N ASN A 341 -19.12 -13.72 -36.81
CA ASN A 341 -19.18 -15.13 -36.40
C ASN A 341 -17.84 -15.90 -36.60
N ALA A 342 -16.73 -15.18 -36.68
CA ALA A 342 -15.38 -15.74 -36.84
C ALA A 342 -14.71 -16.08 -35.49
N LEU A 343 -15.31 -15.75 -34.35
CA LEU A 343 -14.81 -16.08 -33.00
C LEU A 343 -15.20 -17.51 -32.55
N HIS A 344 -14.98 -18.50 -33.42
CA HIS A 344 -15.24 -19.91 -33.15
C HIS A 344 -14.11 -20.57 -32.35
N ARG A 345 -14.29 -21.84 -31.95
CA ARG A 345 -13.38 -22.57 -31.05
C ARG A 345 -11.91 -22.54 -31.49
N GLN A 346 -11.63 -22.72 -32.79
CA GLN A 346 -10.27 -22.70 -33.33
C GLN A 346 -9.65 -21.30 -33.27
N ALA A 347 -10.40 -20.25 -33.63
CA ALA A 347 -9.96 -18.86 -33.49
C ALA A 347 -9.63 -18.51 -32.02
N ARG A 348 -10.49 -18.91 -31.08
CA ARG A 348 -10.25 -18.73 -29.63
C ARG A 348 -8.97 -19.45 -29.17
N ALA A 349 -8.76 -20.69 -29.63
CA ALA A 349 -7.56 -21.45 -29.29
C ALA A 349 -6.27 -20.82 -29.84
N ALA A 350 -6.33 -20.20 -31.03
CA ALA A 350 -5.20 -19.48 -31.62
C ALA A 350 -4.91 -18.14 -30.92
N LEU A 351 -5.95 -17.41 -30.50
CA LEU A 351 -5.82 -16.11 -29.83
C LEU A 351 -5.28 -16.22 -28.40
N LYS A 352 -5.58 -17.32 -27.69
CA LYS A 352 -5.15 -17.51 -26.29
C LYS A 352 -3.63 -17.37 -26.09
N PRO A 353 -2.75 -18.08 -26.82
CA PRO A 353 -1.31 -17.91 -26.68
C PRO A 353 -0.83 -16.53 -27.14
N GLU A 354 -1.45 -15.92 -28.16
CA GLU A 354 -1.13 -14.54 -28.59
C GLU A 354 -1.34 -13.54 -27.44
N LEU A 355 -2.48 -13.61 -26.74
CA LEU A 355 -2.78 -12.73 -25.60
C LEU A 355 -1.91 -13.00 -24.37
N GLN A 356 -1.47 -14.25 -24.20
CA GLN A 356 -0.53 -14.61 -23.14
C GLN A 356 0.86 -14.03 -23.40
N ALA A 357 1.31 -14.02 -24.66
CA ALA A 357 2.61 -13.49 -25.06
C ALA A 357 2.63 -11.96 -25.18
N LEU A 358 1.49 -11.32 -25.48
CA LEU A 358 1.41 -9.87 -25.66
C LEU A 358 1.74 -9.13 -24.34
N SER A 359 2.83 -8.38 -24.36
CA SER A 359 3.30 -7.56 -23.25
C SER A 359 3.94 -6.27 -23.79
N PRO A 360 3.57 -5.07 -23.26
CA PRO A 360 2.65 -4.87 -22.14
C PRO A 360 1.18 -5.03 -22.55
N LEU A 361 0.32 -5.54 -21.64
CA LEU A 361 -1.12 -5.69 -21.90
C LEU A 361 -1.93 -5.43 -20.62
N TYR A 362 -2.81 -4.43 -20.67
CA TYR A 362 -3.72 -4.13 -19.55
C TYR A 362 -4.87 -5.14 -19.47
N ASN A 363 -5.29 -5.50 -18.25
CA ASN A 363 -6.44 -6.39 -17.99
C ASN A 363 -6.41 -7.75 -18.75
N ARG A 364 -5.24 -8.37 -18.91
CA ARG A 364 -5.07 -9.66 -19.59
C ARG A 364 -6.03 -10.75 -19.12
N SER A 365 -6.24 -10.88 -17.80
CA SER A 365 -7.16 -11.88 -17.24
C SER A 365 -8.59 -11.70 -17.72
N TRP A 366 -9.07 -10.46 -17.82
CA TRP A 366 -10.40 -10.17 -18.34
C TRP A 366 -10.53 -10.51 -19.82
N LEU A 367 -9.51 -10.17 -20.65
CA LEU A 367 -9.50 -10.49 -22.08
C LEU A 367 -9.50 -12.00 -22.33
N LEU A 368 -8.75 -12.77 -21.54
CA LEU A 368 -8.73 -14.24 -21.64
C LEU A 368 -10.10 -14.85 -21.32
N ARG A 369 -10.84 -14.31 -20.34
CA ARG A 369 -12.21 -14.76 -20.05
C ARG A 369 -13.19 -14.49 -21.19
N GLN A 370 -12.92 -13.53 -22.07
CA GLN A 370 -13.77 -13.30 -23.25
C GLN A 370 -13.56 -14.34 -24.36
N LEU A 371 -12.52 -15.18 -24.27
CA LEU A 371 -12.29 -16.30 -25.19
C LEU A 371 -12.94 -17.61 -24.71
N GLU A 372 -13.33 -17.68 -23.44
CA GLU A 372 -14.10 -18.79 -22.84
C GLU A 372 -15.56 -18.71 -23.30
#